data_AF-A0A357CLX4-F1
#
_entry.id   AF-A0A357CLX4-F1
#
_cell.length_a   1.000
_cell.length_b   1.000
_cell.length_c   1.000
_cell.angle_alpha   90.00
_cell.angle_beta   90.00
_cell.angle_gamma   90.00
#
_symmetry.space_group_name_H-M   'P 1'
#
loop_
_entity.id
_entity.type
_entity.pdbx_description
1 polymer ?
#
loop_
_entity_poly.entity_id
_entity_poly.type
_entity_poly.pdbx_seq_one_letter_code
_entity_poly.pdbx_strand_id
1 'polypeptide(L)'
;IETSDVVLMNSDFSRLPHALGLAKATAGNMHQNIVIAVGVVLVLLASVFWSEWMNMSIGMLVHEGSILVVILNGMRLLSYKLKA
;
A
#
# COMPACT_ATOMS: atom_id res chain seq x y z
N ILE A 1 22.07 -26.88 -12.58
CA ILE A 1 20.81 -26.10 -12.64
C ILE A 1 20.42 -25.87 -11.19
N GLU A 2 21.09 -24.91 -10.58
CA GLU A 2 21.00 -24.62 -9.16
C GLU A 2 20.11 -23.39 -8.97
N THR A 3 18.92 -23.66 -8.46
CA THR A 3 18.18 -22.91 -7.43
C THR A 3 18.80 -21.58 -6.98
N SER A 4 18.54 -20.51 -7.70
CA SER A 4 18.68 -19.16 -7.17
C SER A 4 17.40 -18.38 -7.48
N ASP A 5 16.68 -17.97 -6.44
CA ASP A 5 15.45 -17.15 -6.55
C ASP A 5 15.70 -15.76 -7.16
N VAL A 6 16.98 -15.41 -7.38
CA VAL A 6 17.40 -14.15 -8.00
C VAL A 6 18.50 -14.44 -9.01
N VAL A 7 18.24 -14.07 -10.27
CA VAL A 7 19.23 -14.04 -11.36
C VAL A 7 19.75 -12.61 -11.46
N LEU A 8 20.95 -12.35 -10.93
CA LEU A 8 21.64 -11.06 -11.11
C LEU A 8 22.16 -10.97 -12.55
N MET A 9 21.47 -10.20 -13.39
CA MET A 9 21.79 -10.01 -14.81
C MET A 9 23.02 -9.10 -15.05
N ASN A 10 23.50 -8.41 -14.01
CA ASN A 10 24.65 -7.49 -14.12
C ASN A 10 25.46 -7.49 -12.80
N SER A 11 26.77 -7.65 -12.92
CA SER A 11 27.74 -7.78 -11.81
C SER A 11 28.01 -6.49 -11.03
N ASP A 12 27.06 -5.54 -11.02
CA ASP A 12 27.17 -4.26 -10.29
C ASP A 12 26.53 -4.38 -8.90
N PHE A 13 27.31 -4.83 -7.92
CA PHE A 13 26.92 -4.86 -6.50
C PHE A 13 26.53 -3.48 -5.95
N SER A 14 26.87 -2.39 -6.66
CA SER A 14 26.50 -1.01 -6.32
C SER A 14 24.98 -0.71 -6.38
N ARG A 15 24.17 -1.59 -6.98
CA ARG A 15 22.70 -1.37 -7.13
C ARG A 15 21.87 -2.07 -6.04
N LEU A 16 22.47 -3.00 -5.30
CA LEU A 16 21.83 -3.72 -4.19
C LEU A 16 21.37 -2.79 -3.05
N PRO A 17 22.16 -1.78 -2.60
CA PRO A 17 21.71 -0.85 -1.56
C PRO A 17 20.51 0.00 -2.02
N HIS A 18 20.47 0.33 -3.32
CA HIS A 18 19.42 1.12 -3.94
C HIS A 18 18.11 0.33 -4.05
N ALA A 19 18.20 -0.96 -4.42
CA ALA A 19 17.06 -1.87 -4.46
C ALA A 19 16.51 -2.16 -3.04
N LEU A 20 17.39 -2.35 -2.06
CA LEU A 20 17.00 -2.52 -0.65
C LEU A 20 16.33 -1.26 -0.08
N GLY A 21 16.84 -0.07 -0.40
CA GLY A 21 16.25 1.20 0.00
C GLY A 21 14.85 1.39 -0.56
N LEU A 22 14.65 1.05 -1.84
CA LEU A 22 13.34 1.07 -2.48
C LEU A 22 12.40 0.04 -1.84
N ALA A 23 12.85 -1.21 -1.64
CA ALA A 23 12.04 -2.25 -1.02
C ALA A 23 11.56 -1.87 0.40
N LYS A 24 12.43 -1.22 1.18
CA LYS A 24 12.07 -0.73 2.52
C LYS A 24 11.03 0.40 2.47
N ALA A 25 11.14 1.30 1.50
CA ALA A 25 10.13 2.34 1.27
C ALA A 25 8.79 1.74 0.83
N THR A 26 8.82 0.74 -0.06
CA THR A 26 7.64 -0.02 -0.50
C THR A 26 6.96 -0.71 0.68
N ALA A 27 7.72 -1.38 1.55
CA ALA A 27 7.18 -2.04 2.74
C ALA A 27 6.51 -1.04 3.69
N GLY A 28 7.13 0.12 3.92
CA GLY A 28 6.52 1.20 4.70
C GLY A 28 5.18 1.69 4.12
N ASN A 29 5.11 1.87 2.80
CA ASN A 29 3.88 2.27 2.12
C ASN A 29 2.80 1.17 2.18
N MET A 30 3.20 -0.10 2.06
CA MET A 30 2.30 -1.25 2.19
C MET A 30 1.64 -1.29 3.58
N HIS A 31 2.42 -1.07 4.65
CA HIS A 31 1.87 -1.01 6.00
C HIS A 31 0.84 0.13 6.15
N GLN A 32 1.09 1.31 5.60
CA GLN A 32 0.13 2.42 5.63
C GLN A 32 -1.17 2.06 4.89
N ASN A 33 -1.06 1.47 3.70
CA ASN A 33 -2.22 1.04 2.91
C ASN A 33 -3.07 0.00 3.66
N ILE A 34 -2.42 -0.96 4.33
CA ILE A 34 -3.10 -1.97 5.15
C ILE A 34 -3.83 -1.30 6.32
N VAL A 35 -3.17 -0.38 7.03
CA VAL A 35 -3.79 0.33 8.16
C VAL A 35 -5.01 1.13 7.70
N ILE A 36 -4.94 1.82 6.56
CA ILE A 36 -6.08 2.57 6.00
C ILE A 36 -7.22 1.61 5.64
N ALA A 37 -6.93 0.53 4.92
CA ALA A 37 -7.93 -0.44 4.48
C ALA A 37 -8.64 -1.09 5.68
N VAL A 38 -7.88 -1.57 6.66
CA VAL A 38 -8.44 -2.17 7.89
C VAL A 38 -9.22 -1.13 8.69
N GLY A 39 -8.70 0.09 8.82
CA GLY A 39 -9.40 1.18 9.50
C GLY A 39 -10.77 1.50 8.89
N VAL A 40 -10.85 1.59 7.56
CA VAL A 40 -12.11 1.83 6.86
C VAL A 40 -13.10 0.69 7.07
N VAL A 41 -12.65 -0.56 6.97
CA VAL A 41 -13.50 -1.72 7.22
C VAL A 41 -14.05 -1.71 8.65
N LEU A 42 -13.21 -1.42 9.64
CA LEU A 42 -13.64 -1.34 11.04
C LEU A 42 -14.63 -0.19 11.28
N VAL A 43 -14.39 0.97 10.67
CA VAL A 43 -15.30 2.14 10.76
C VAL A 43 -16.65 1.83 10.12
N LEU A 44 -16.66 1.21 8.92
CA LEU A 44 -17.90 0.82 8.25
C LEU A 44 -18.64 -0.22 9.06
N LEU A 45 -17.95 -1.24 9.58
CA LEU A 45 -18.54 -2.28 10.42
C LEU A 45 -19.15 -1.69 11.69
N ALA A 46 -18.41 -0.82 12.40
CA ALA A 46 -18.92 -0.14 13.59
C ALA A 46 -20.14 0.74 13.26
N SER A 47 -20.08 1.48 12.15
CA SER A 47 -21.18 2.34 11.73
C SER A 47 -22.46 1.55 11.44
N VAL A 48 -22.36 0.31 10.95
CA VAL A 48 -23.54 -0.55 10.75
C VAL A 48 -24.22 -0.91 12.10
N PHE A 49 -23.45 -1.08 13.17
CA PHE A 49 -24.01 -1.41 14.49
C PHE A 49 -24.54 -0.19 15.25
N TRP A 50 -23.90 0.98 15.10
CA TRP A 50 -24.22 2.18 15.90
C TRP A 50 -24.98 3.27 15.16
N SER A 51 -25.04 3.24 13.82
CA SER A 51 -25.65 4.32 13.03
C SER A 51 -26.87 3.85 12.24
N GLU A 52 -28.04 4.41 12.56
CA GLU A 52 -29.28 4.20 11.80
C GLU A 52 -29.27 4.87 10.42
N TRP A 53 -28.27 5.72 10.15
CA TRP A 53 -28.13 6.48 8.90
C TRP A 53 -27.30 5.73 7.85
N MET A 54 -26.62 4.65 8.25
CA MET A 54 -25.76 3.87 7.37
C MET A 54 -26.61 3.06 6.37
N ASN A 55 -26.65 3.54 5.13
CA ASN A 55 -27.28 2.84 4.01
C ASN A 55 -26.23 2.23 3.07
N MET A 56 -26.65 1.24 2.28
CA MET A 56 -25.78 0.54 1.31
C MET A 56 -25.03 1.51 0.38
N SER A 57 -25.68 2.58 -0.07
CA SER A 57 -25.07 3.59 -0.93
C SER A 57 -23.93 4.38 -0.26
N ILE A 58 -24.11 4.78 1.01
CA ILE A 58 -23.06 5.50 1.75
C ILE A 58 -21.88 4.57 2.03
N GLY A 59 -22.16 3.34 2.46
CA GLY A 59 -21.11 2.34 2.70
C GLY A 59 -20.28 2.06 1.45
N MET A 60 -20.93 1.93 0.30
CA MET A 60 -20.27 1.74 -0.99
C MET A 60 -19.42 2.95 -1.40
N LEU A 61 -19.94 4.18 -1.27
CA LEU A 61 -19.17 5.39 -1.58
C LEU A 61 -17.92 5.54 -0.71
N VAL A 62 -18.04 5.28 0.60
CA VAL A 62 -16.89 5.35 1.51
C VAL A 62 -15.89 4.24 1.20
N HIS A 63 -16.37 3.03 0.89
CA HIS A 63 -15.54 1.91 0.48
C HIS A 63 -14.75 2.23 -0.80
N GLU A 64 -15.43 2.67 -1.87
CA GLU A 64 -14.78 3.03 -3.14
C GLU A 64 -13.86 4.25 -2.98
N GLY A 65 -14.27 5.25 -2.19
CA GLY A 65 -13.43 6.39 -1.86
C GLY A 65 -12.13 5.99 -1.15
N SER A 66 -12.18 4.98 -0.27
CA SER A 66 -10.98 4.48 0.40
C SER A 66 -9.99 3.83 -0.57
N ILE A 67 -10.48 3.14 -1.60
CA ILE A 67 -9.64 2.54 -2.63
C ILE A 67 -8.87 3.64 -3.37
N LEU A 68 -9.55 4.74 -3.71
CA LEU A 68 -8.89 5.90 -4.33
C LEU A 68 -7.79 6.49 -3.44
N VAL A 69 -8.04 6.63 -2.13
CA VAL A 69 -7.04 7.11 -1.17
C VAL A 69 -5.82 6.18 -1.12
N VAL A 70 -6.03 4.87 -1.08
CA VAL A 70 -4.95 3.87 -1.07
C VAL A 70 -4.15 3.89 -2.38
N ILE A 71 -4.82 4.05 -3.52
CA ILE A 71 -4.17 4.18 -4.84
C ILE A 71 -3.30 5.45 -4.87
N LEU A 72 -3.84 6.60 -4.43
CA LEU A 72 -3.07 7.84 -4.36
C LEU A 72 -1.85 7.72 -3.43
N ASN A 73 -2.00 7.04 -2.29
CA ASN A 73 -0.87 6.77 -1.40
C ASN A 73 0.16 5.83 -2.06
N GLY A 74 -0.29 4.82 -2.81
CA GLY A 74 0.56 3.97 -3.66
C GLY A 74 1.33 4.76 -4.72
N MET A 75 0.68 5.71 -5.39
CA MET A 75 1.29 6.56 -6.41
C MET A 75 2.38 7.48 -5.84
N ARG A 76 2.32 7.84 -4.55
CA ARG A 76 3.40 8.59 -3.87
C ARG A 76 4.73 7.84 -3.92
N LEU A 77 4.70 6.51 -3.87
CA LEU A 77 5.88 5.67 -4.00
C LEU A 77 6.50 5.76 -5.41
N LEU A 78 5.70 6.05 -6.43
CA LEU A 78 6.18 6.25 -7.82
C LEU A 78 6.99 7.54 -7.97
N SER A 79 6.72 8.55 -7.11
CA SER A 79 7.51 9.77 -6.99
C SER A 79 8.71 9.63 -6.04
N TYR A 80 8.97 8.43 -5.51
CA TYR A 80 10.13 8.18 -4.66
C TYR A 80 11.42 8.25 -5.49
N LYS A 81 11.98 9.46 -5.59
CA LYS A 81 13.38 9.66 -6.00
C LYS A 81 14.26 9.32 -4.80
N LEU A 82 15.11 8.30 -4.96
CA LEU A 82 16.21 8.07 -4.03
C LEU A 82 17.08 9.34 -4.03
N LYS A 83 17.20 9.97 -2.85
CA LYS A 83 18.17 11.02 -2.63
C LYS A 83 19.55 10.36 -2.70
N ALA A 84 20.27 10.64 -3.78
CA ALA A 84 21.66 10.25 -3.99
C ALA A 84 22.58 10.90 -2.95
#